data_AF-O25378-F1
#
_entry.id   AF-O25378-F1
#
_cell.length_a   1.000
_cell.length_b   1.000
_cell.length_c   1.000
_cell.angle_alpha   90.00
_cell.angle_beta   90.00
_cell.angle_gamma   90.00
#
_symmetry.space_group_name_H-M   'P 1'
#
loop_
_entity.id
_entity.type
_entity.pdbx_description
1 polymer ?
#
loop_
_entity_poly.entity_id
_entity_poly.type
_entity_poly.pdbx_seq_one_letter_code
_entity_poly.pdbx_strand_id
1 'polypeptide(L)'
;MQEISAYTLIKEKLQAIPNLRHKGILFEKISKQFLQEHDSANEYESIDLWYDWKLRGNERDKGIDIVITTFKQRIHRCAMQIPSK
;
A
#
# COMPACT_ATOMS: atom_id res chain seq x y z
N MET A 1 16.64 23.41 12.08
CA MET A 1 15.91 22.14 11.83
C MET A 1 16.21 21.75 10.40
N GLN A 2 16.90 20.64 10.15
CA GLN A 2 17.17 20.19 8.77
C GLN A 2 15.85 19.73 8.15
N GLU A 3 15.58 20.14 6.91
CA GLU A 3 14.44 19.63 6.15
C GLU A 3 14.70 18.16 5.81
N ILE A 4 14.01 17.27 6.52
CA ILE A 4 13.99 15.85 6.21
C ILE A 4 12.83 15.66 5.23
N SER A 5 13.08 15.00 4.10
CA SER A 5 12.01 14.68 3.16
C SER A 5 10.96 13.80 3.84
N ALA A 6 9.68 13.98 3.47
CA ALA A 6 8.60 13.14 3.99
C ALA A 6 8.87 11.64 3.78
N TYR A 7 9.46 11.29 2.64
CA TYR A 7 9.90 9.93 2.34
C TYR A 7 10.93 9.42 3.36
N THR A 8 11.97 10.22 3.66
CA THR A 8 13.02 9.85 4.60
C THR A 8 12.43 9.63 6.00
N LEU A 9 11.58 10.55 6.46
CA LEU A 9 10.92 10.44 7.76
C LEU A 9 10.05 9.17 7.86
N ILE A 10 9.23 8.89 6.83
CA ILE A 10 8.39 7.69 6.79
C ILE A 10 9.25 6.42 6.77
N LYS A 11 10.33 6.40 5.96
CA LYS A 11 11.26 5.26 5.87
C LYS A 11 11.90 4.98 7.24
N GLU A 12 12.41 6.00 7.93
CA GLU A 12 12.99 5.87 9.27
C GLU A 12 11.98 5.36 10.30
N LYS A 13 10.76 5.93 10.31
CA LYS A 13 9.68 5.50 11.21
C LYS A 13 9.28 4.04 10.97
N LEU A 14 9.16 3.62 9.70
CA LEU A 14 8.88 2.23 9.35
C LEU A 14 10.04 1.30 9.75
N GLN A 15 11.28 1.72 9.56
CA GLN A 15 12.46 0.92 9.93
C GLN A 15 12.60 0.73 11.44
N ALA A 16 12.14 1.69 12.25
CA ALA A 16 12.17 1.61 13.71
C ALA A 16 11.17 0.59 14.31
N ILE A 17 10.23 0.05 13.51
CA ILE A 17 9.24 -0.93 14.00
C ILE A 17 9.88 -2.32 14.06
N PRO A 18 9.99 -2.95 15.25
CA PRO A 18 10.63 -4.25 15.39
C PRO A 18 9.77 -5.41 14.87
N ASN A 19 8.45 -5.30 14.99
CA ASN A 19 7.53 -6.33 14.52
C ASN A 19 7.33 -6.19 13.00
N LEU A 20 7.87 -7.14 12.24
CA LEU A 20 7.80 -7.17 10.78
C LEU A 20 6.36 -7.14 10.24
N ARG A 21 5.41 -7.80 10.93
CA ARG A 21 4.00 -7.80 10.52
C ARG A 21 3.37 -6.42 10.69
N HIS A 22 3.61 -5.77 11.82
CA HIS A 22 3.10 -4.39 12.04
C HIS A 22 3.73 -3.40 11.06
N LYS A 23 5.01 -3.58 10.73
CA LYS A 23 5.70 -2.79 9.73
C LYS A 23 5.08 -2.96 8.34
N GLY A 24 4.80 -4.20 7.92
CA GLY A 24 4.11 -4.51 6.66
C GLY A 24 2.73 -3.84 6.58
N ILE A 25 1.88 -4.07 7.58
CA ILE A 25 0.52 -3.50 7.63
C ILE A 25 0.56 -1.96 7.58
N LEU A 26 1.48 -1.32 8.29
CA LEU A 26 1.58 0.14 8.25
C LEU A 26 2.04 0.64 6.87
N PHE A 27 2.98 -0.06 6.24
CA PHE A 27 3.46 0.26 4.91
C PHE A 27 2.36 0.10 3.85
N GLU A 28 1.56 -0.95 3.93
CA GLU A 28 0.38 -1.17 3.09
C GLU A 28 -0.61 0.00 3.20
N LYS A 29 -0.95 0.42 4.43
CA LYS A 29 -1.87 1.54 4.69
C LYS A 29 -1.36 2.86 4.14
N ILE A 30 -0.08 3.18 4.38
CA ILE A 30 0.55 4.40 3.86
C ILE A 30 0.56 4.36 2.33
N SER A 31 0.89 3.21 1.74
CA SER A 31 0.90 3.04 0.29
C SER A 31 -0.48 3.24 -0.34
N LYS A 32 -1.53 2.69 0.28
CA LYS A 32 -2.92 2.93 -0.13
C LYS A 32 -3.25 4.42 -0.10
N GLN A 33 -2.95 5.11 1.02
CA GLN A 33 -3.22 6.53 1.16
C GLN A 33 -2.47 7.35 0.10
N PHE A 34 -1.19 7.04 -0.12
CA PHE A 34 -0.36 7.69 -1.14
C PHE A 34 -0.95 7.54 -2.55
N LEU A 35 -1.38 6.33 -2.92
CA LEU A 35 -2.02 6.09 -4.23
C LEU A 35 -3.32 6.87 -4.39
N GLN A 36 -4.12 7.01 -3.33
CA GLN A 36 -5.35 7.79 -3.35
C GLN A 36 -5.09 9.30 -3.49
N GLU A 37 -4.11 9.83 -2.75
CA GLU A 37 -3.75 11.24 -2.78
C GLU A 37 -3.11 11.67 -4.11
N HIS A 38 -2.43 10.75 -4.80
CA HIS A 38 -1.74 11.01 -6.05
C HIS A 38 -2.48 10.53 -7.30
N ASP A 39 -3.73 10.07 -7.20
CA ASP A 39 -4.59 9.75 -8.35
C ASP A 39 -5.09 11.02 -9.06
N SER A 40 -4.17 11.71 -9.73
CA SER A 40 -4.44 13.00 -10.40
C SER A 40 -5.37 12.85 -11.62
N ALA A 41 -5.48 11.64 -12.17
CA ALA A 41 -6.30 11.34 -13.33
C ALA A 41 -7.69 10.79 -12.95
N ASN A 42 -7.96 10.59 -11.66
CA ASN A 42 -9.14 9.90 -11.16
C ASN A 42 -9.35 8.57 -11.92
N GLU A 43 -8.27 7.80 -12.06
CA GLU A 43 -8.25 6.53 -12.79
C GLU A 43 -8.79 5.38 -11.94
N TYR A 44 -8.65 5.49 -10.61
CA TYR A 44 -8.97 4.43 -9.68
C TYR A 44 -10.41 4.55 -9.18
N GLU A 45 -11.21 3.51 -9.45
CA GLU A 45 -12.53 3.34 -8.86
C GLU A 45 -12.42 2.90 -7.39
N SER A 46 -11.50 1.98 -7.09
CA SER A 46 -11.23 1.54 -5.72
C SER A 46 -9.77 1.17 -5.52
N ILE A 47 -9.28 1.40 -4.30
CA ILE A 47 -7.98 0.92 -3.82
C ILE A 47 -8.22 0.21 -2.49
N ASP A 48 -8.10 -1.11 -2.50
CA ASP A 48 -8.39 -1.97 -1.37
C ASP A 48 -7.14 -2.71 -0.93
N LEU A 49 -7.00 -2.92 0.37
CA LEU A 49 -6.00 -3.86 0.89
C LEU A 49 -6.48 -5.27 0.57
N TRP A 50 -5.57 -6.20 0.24
CA TRP A 50 -5.94 -7.56 -0.15
C TRP A 50 -6.88 -8.22 0.86
N TYR A 51 -6.63 -8.03 2.16
CA TYR A 51 -7.43 -8.61 3.22
C TYR A 51 -8.83 -7.97 3.36
N ASP A 52 -9.00 -6.72 2.94
CA ASP A 52 -10.27 -5.98 2.96
C ASP A 52 -11.05 -6.11 1.63
N TRP A 53 -10.40 -6.61 0.58
CA TRP A 53 -11.00 -6.67 -0.76
C TRP A 53 -12.14 -7.70 -0.81
N LYS A 54 -13.37 -7.21 -0.97
CA LYS A 54 -14.60 -8.02 -0.89
C LYS A 54 -14.62 -9.23 -1.82
N LEU A 55 -14.02 -9.13 -3.00
CA LEU A 55 -13.98 -10.21 -4.00
C LEU A 55 -12.94 -11.29 -3.71
N ARG A 56 -12.09 -11.09 -2.69
CA ARG A 56 -11.14 -12.12 -2.24
C ARG A 56 -11.85 -13.38 -1.75
N GLY A 57 -13.02 -13.24 -1.12
CA GLY A 57 -13.71 -14.35 -0.46
C GLY A 57 -12.81 -15.07 0.56
N ASN A 58 -12.65 -16.39 0.39
CA ASN A 58 -11.83 -17.23 1.25
C ASN A 58 -10.43 -17.52 0.66
N GLU A 59 -9.99 -16.76 -0.34
CA GLU A 59 -8.65 -16.97 -0.89
C GLU A 59 -7.56 -16.76 0.16
N ARG A 60 -6.58 -17.67 0.14
CA ARG A 60 -5.36 -17.53 0.94
C ARG A 60 -4.55 -16.36 0.43
N ASP A 61 -3.68 -15.86 1.31
CA ASP A 61 -2.69 -14.88 0.91
C ASP A 61 -1.81 -15.43 -0.23
N LYS A 62 -1.64 -14.64 -1.28
CA LYS A 62 -0.86 -14.94 -2.48
C LYS A 62 0.34 -13.98 -2.64
N GLY A 63 0.68 -13.22 -1.59
CA GLY A 63 1.67 -12.15 -1.66
C GLY A 63 1.12 -10.90 -2.37
N ILE A 64 -0.20 -10.68 -2.31
CA ILE A 64 -0.84 -9.48 -2.83
C ILE A 64 -1.11 -8.58 -1.63
N ASP A 65 -0.70 -7.34 -1.73
CA ASP A 65 -0.85 -6.35 -0.67
C ASP A 65 -2.02 -5.42 -0.97
N ILE A 66 -2.10 -4.93 -2.22
CA ILE A 66 -3.11 -3.96 -2.67
C ILE A 66 -3.80 -4.47 -3.94
N VAL A 67 -5.10 -4.24 -4.01
CA VAL A 67 -5.91 -4.40 -5.22
C VAL A 67 -6.43 -3.04 -5.66
N ILE A 68 -6.17 -2.70 -6.91
CA ILE A 68 -6.64 -1.45 -7.54
C ILE A 68 -7.65 -1.81 -8.61
N THR A 69 -8.86 -1.25 -8.51
CA THR A 69 -9.89 -1.33 -9.56
C THR A 69 -9.94 0.00 -10.28
N THR A 70 -9.85 0.01 -11.60
CA THR A 70 -9.95 1.23 -12.41
C THR A 70 -11.36 1.41 -12.96
N PHE A 71 -11.74 2.65 -13.30
CA PHE A 71 -13.03 2.94 -13.95
C PHE A 71 -13.18 2.26 -15.33
N LYS A 72 -12.09 1.74 -15.91
CA LYS A 72 -12.10 0.90 -17.13
C LYS A 72 -12.32 -0.59 -16.82
N GLN A 73 -12.76 -0.92 -15.60
CA GLN A 73 -13.00 -2.28 -15.11
C GLN A 73 -11.77 -3.19 -15.18
N ARG A 74 -10.56 -2.63 -15.06
CA ARG A 74 -9.33 -3.41 -14.90
C ARG A 74 -8.98 -3.54 -13.43
N ILE A 75 -8.65 -4.77 -13.03
CA ILE A 75 -8.16 -5.09 -11.68
C ILE A 75 -6.66 -5.32 -11.74
N HIS A 76 -5.92 -4.54 -10.97
CA HIS A 76 -4.50 -4.69 -10.75
C HIS A 76 -4.26 -5.28 -9.35
N ARG A 77 -3.40 -6.30 -9.28
CA ARG A 77 -3.00 -6.95 -8.02
C ARG A 77 -1.53 -6.65 -7.82
N CYS A 78 -1.21 -5.94 -6.76
CA CYS A 78 0.11 -5.38 -6.54
C CYS A 78 0.74 -6.01 -5.29
N ALA A 79 1.99 -6.46 -5.45
CA ALA A 79 2.88 -6.76 -4.33
C ALA A 79 3.75 -5.53 -4.06
N MET A 80 3.90 -5.17 -2.80
CA MET A 80 4.56 -3.98 -2.30
C MET A 80 5.69 -4.42 -1.38
N GLN A 81 6.91 -3.99 -1.69
CA GLN A 81 8.07 -4.33 -0.88
C GLN A 81 8.82 -3.08 -0.45
N ILE A 82 9.13 -3.01 0.85
CA ILE A 82 10.03 -1.97 1.37
C ILE A 82 11.44 -2.33 0.91
N PRO A 83 12.11 -1.49 0.10
CA PRO A 83 13.48 -1.76 -0.31
C PRO A 83 14.39 -1.89 0.91
N SER A 84 15.23 -2.92 0.90
CA SER A 84 16.03 -3.32 2.07
C SER A 84 17.27 -2.45 2.28
N LYS A 85 17.62 -1.55 1.34
CA LYS A 85 18.73 -0.60 1.43
C LYS A 85 18.32 0.69 0.73
#